data_AF-A0A951VGP1-F1
#
_entry.id   AF-A0A951VGP1-F1
#
_cell.length_a   1.000
_cell.length_b   1.000
_cell.length_c   1.000
_cell.angle_alpha   90.00
_cell.angle_beta   90.00
_cell.angle_gamma   90.00
#
_symmetry.space_group_name_H-M   'P 1'
#
loop_
_entity.id
_entity.type
_entity.pdbx_description
1 polymer ?
#
loop_
_entity_poly.entity_id
_entity_poly.type
_entity_poly.pdbx_seq_one_letter_code
_entity_poly.pdbx_strand_id
1 'polypeptide(L)'
;MIVNAPSTFFLWYHNPISKVRNKPFPQRIRVLAPGYGDIKITRKDANTLIVLANHGFFPPFNKETTSNDGQNPAFHPVFVLQWLERTAGFNKDRLPLKSIIELPDVSIEITGVTDLGPPSKAQFVFKVPLESSTFHWLQWDWNIWKFKKFQLPSIGQEITIPGFWKV
;
A
#
# COMPACT_ATOMS: atom_id res chain seq x y z
N MET A 1 -0.05 5.45 -9.80
CA MET A 1 0.36 5.13 -8.44
C MET A 1 -0.87 5.04 -7.55
N ILE A 2 -0.97 3.99 -6.75
CA ILE A 2 -2.06 3.82 -5.79
C ILE A 2 -1.47 3.81 -4.39
N VAL A 3 -2.09 4.59 -3.53
CA VAL A 3 -1.76 4.73 -2.12
C VAL A 3 -2.87 4.08 -1.32
N ASN A 4 -2.51 3.38 -0.23
CA ASN A 4 -3.48 2.81 0.70
C ASN A 4 -4.45 1.83 0.01
N ALA A 5 -3.99 0.98 -0.91
CA ALA A 5 -4.89 0.08 -1.64
C ALA A 5 -5.60 -0.89 -0.66
N PRO A 6 -6.88 -1.26 -0.88
CA PRO A 6 -7.61 -2.10 0.06
C PRO A 6 -6.96 -3.48 0.20
N SER A 7 -6.40 -3.99 -0.90
CA SER A 7 -5.36 -4.99 -0.93
C SER A 7 -4.58 -4.86 -2.23
N THR A 8 -3.35 -5.38 -2.24
CA THR A 8 -2.59 -5.53 -3.49
C THR A 8 -3.29 -6.52 -4.45
N PHE A 9 -4.01 -7.50 -3.91
CA PHE A 9 -4.78 -8.50 -4.66
C PHE A 9 -5.97 -7.89 -5.44
N PHE A 10 -6.67 -6.89 -4.88
CA PHE A 10 -7.85 -6.28 -5.52
C PHE A 10 -7.55 -5.63 -6.88
N LEU A 11 -6.30 -5.24 -7.10
CA LEU A 11 -5.85 -4.62 -8.35
C LEU A 11 -5.63 -5.62 -9.48
N TRP A 12 -5.49 -6.91 -9.17
CA TRP A 12 -5.36 -7.96 -10.17
C TRP A 12 -6.65 -8.12 -11.00
N TYR A 13 -7.82 -7.88 -10.39
CA TYR A 13 -9.10 -7.93 -11.09
C TYR A 13 -9.44 -6.67 -11.90
N HIS A 14 -8.79 -5.54 -11.61
CA HIS A 14 -9.10 -4.28 -12.30
C HIS A 14 -8.70 -4.29 -13.78
N ASN A 15 -7.63 -5.02 -14.11
CA ASN A 15 -7.11 -5.17 -15.46
C ASN A 15 -8.08 -5.94 -16.39
N PRO A 16 -8.54 -7.17 -16.06
CA PRO A 16 -9.53 -7.87 -16.88
C PRO A 16 -10.88 -7.13 -16.94
N ILE A 17 -11.35 -6.53 -15.85
CA ILE A 17 -12.64 -5.80 -15.85
C ILE A 17 -12.59 -4.55 -16.74
N SER A 18 -11.48 -3.79 -16.71
CA SER A 18 -11.34 -2.60 -17.56
C SER A 18 -11.20 -2.94 -19.04
N LYS A 19 -10.51 -4.06 -19.36
CA LYS A 19 -10.44 -4.61 -20.72
C LYS A 19 -11.81 -5.06 -21.23
N VAL A 20 -12.58 -5.78 -20.41
CA VAL A 20 -13.96 -6.18 -20.76
C VAL A 20 -14.86 -4.95 -20.98
N ARG A 21 -14.57 -3.83 -20.31
CA ARG A 21 -15.35 -2.59 -20.38
C ARG A 21 -14.79 -1.54 -21.36
N ASN A 22 -13.80 -1.88 -22.19
CA ASN A 22 -13.17 -0.98 -23.16
C ASN A 22 -12.74 0.38 -22.59
N LYS A 23 -12.29 0.43 -21.33
CA LYS A 23 -11.81 1.67 -20.72
C LYS A 23 -10.29 1.81 -20.92
N PRO A 24 -9.77 3.03 -21.22
CA PRO A 24 -8.33 3.27 -21.25
C PRO A 24 -7.73 2.91 -19.89
N PHE A 25 -6.65 2.13 -19.92
CA PHE A 25 -6.06 1.52 -18.73
C PHE A 25 -4.59 1.92 -18.60
N PRO A 26 -4.11 2.24 -17.38
CA PRO A 26 -2.71 2.58 -17.18
C PRO A 26 -1.81 1.37 -17.48
N GLN A 27 -0.70 1.57 -18.18
CA GLN A 27 0.24 0.50 -18.52
C GLN A 27 0.83 -0.20 -17.28
N ARG A 28 0.87 0.50 -16.12
CA ARG A 28 1.44 -0.01 -14.87
C ARG A 28 0.61 0.49 -13.68
N ILE A 29 0.31 -0.42 -12.77
CA ILE A 29 -0.24 -0.10 -11.45
C ILE A 29 0.80 -0.48 -10.40
N ARG A 30 1.04 0.43 -9.46
CA ARG A 30 1.94 0.26 -8.33
C ARG A 30 1.18 0.62 -7.07
N VAL A 31 1.34 -0.18 -6.03
CA VAL A 31 0.82 0.08 -4.69
C VAL A 31 1.99 0.47 -3.80
N LEU A 32 1.89 1.60 -3.12
CA LEU A 32 2.91 2.00 -2.14
C LEU A 32 2.84 1.16 -0.87
N ALA A 33 1.63 0.96 -0.34
CA ALA A 33 1.38 0.15 0.83
C ALA A 33 -0.10 -0.29 0.85
N PRO A 34 -0.41 -1.48 1.40
CA PRO A 34 -1.78 -1.90 1.66
C PRO A 34 -2.36 -1.12 2.84
N GLY A 35 -3.63 -0.75 2.73
CA GLY A 35 -4.29 0.19 3.61
C GLY A 35 -4.98 -0.39 4.84
N TYR A 36 -4.50 -1.52 5.37
CA TYR A 36 -5.18 -2.20 6.47
C TYR A 36 -5.14 -1.38 7.77
N GLY A 37 -3.97 -0.89 8.13
CA GLY A 37 -3.77 0.08 9.20
C GLY A 37 -3.31 1.43 8.66
N ASP A 38 -3.13 2.39 9.57
CA ASP A 38 -2.68 3.73 9.22
C ASP A 38 -1.32 3.70 8.52
N ILE A 39 -1.22 4.49 7.45
CA ILE A 39 0.00 4.71 6.70
C ILE A 39 0.42 6.16 6.84
N LYS A 40 1.67 6.38 7.21
CA LYS A 40 2.30 7.69 7.14
C LYS A 40 3.12 7.82 5.86
N ILE A 41 2.97 8.94 5.19
CA ILE A 41 3.71 9.27 3.98
C ILE A 41 4.40 10.59 4.18
N THR A 42 5.73 10.56 4.13
CA THR A 42 6.58 11.74 4.16
C THR A 42 7.14 11.98 2.78
N ARG A 43 7.01 13.19 2.26
CA ARG A 43 7.70 13.58 1.03
C ARG A 43 9.03 14.24 1.37
N LYS A 44 10.13 13.56 1.05
CA LYS A 44 11.47 14.05 1.37
C LYS A 44 11.93 15.12 0.37
N ASP A 45 11.65 14.92 -0.91
CA ASP A 45 12.04 15.81 -2.00
C ASP A 45 11.11 15.66 -3.23
N ALA A 46 11.54 16.16 -4.39
CA ALA A 46 10.77 16.12 -5.63
C ALA A 46 10.51 14.70 -6.15
N ASN A 47 11.35 13.73 -5.78
CA ASN A 47 11.40 12.38 -6.34
C ASN A 47 11.29 11.29 -5.26
N THR A 48 11.27 11.65 -3.98
CA THR A 48 11.40 10.68 -2.89
C THR A 48 10.22 10.73 -1.93
N LEU A 49 9.60 9.55 -1.72
CA LEU A 49 8.61 9.31 -0.67
C LEU A 49 9.17 8.33 0.35
N ILE A 50 8.90 8.57 1.63
CA ILE A 50 9.09 7.61 2.71
C ILE A 50 7.70 7.17 3.13
N VAL A 51 7.49 5.87 3.15
CA VAL A 51 6.22 5.27 3.56
C VAL A 51 6.46 4.43 4.80
N LEU A 52 5.66 4.67 5.83
CA LEU A 52 5.64 3.91 7.07
C LEU A 52 4.24 3.32 7.26
N ALA A 53 4.16 2.00 7.36
CA ALA A 53 2.94 1.28 7.72
C ALA A 53 3.05 0.86 9.18
N ASN A 54 2.15 1.35 10.05
CA ASN A 54 2.26 1.17 11.50
C ASN A 54 2.29 -0.32 11.92
N HIS A 55 1.57 -1.18 11.21
CA HIS A 55 1.51 -2.62 11.47
C HIS A 55 2.33 -3.44 10.46
N GLY A 56 3.20 -2.79 9.68
CA GLY A 56 3.92 -3.42 8.58
C GLY A 56 3.17 -3.38 7.25
N PHE A 57 3.89 -3.57 6.15
CA PHE A 57 3.30 -3.73 4.81
C PHE A 57 2.61 -5.08 4.65
N PHE A 58 2.96 -6.07 5.47
CA PHE A 58 2.36 -7.41 5.48
C PHE A 58 2.13 -7.84 6.94
N PRO A 59 1.14 -7.24 7.62
CA PRO A 59 0.87 -7.51 9.03
C PRO A 59 0.58 -9.00 9.28
N PRO A 60 1.01 -9.57 10.43
CA PRO A 60 0.65 -10.93 10.80
C PRO A 60 -0.83 -11.01 11.22
N PHE A 61 -1.42 -12.21 11.15
CA PHE A 61 -2.71 -12.49 11.80
C PHE A 61 -2.52 -12.47 13.31
N ASN A 62 -2.98 -11.42 13.99
CA ASN A 62 -3.03 -11.37 15.44
C ASN A 62 -4.35 -10.69 15.86
N LYS A 63 -4.68 -10.74 17.16
CA LYS A 63 -5.93 -10.14 17.68
C LYS A 63 -6.05 -8.63 17.37
N GLU A 64 -4.94 -7.93 17.22
CA GLU A 64 -4.91 -6.49 16.92
C GLU A 64 -5.22 -6.20 15.44
N THR A 65 -4.93 -7.13 14.53
CA THR A 65 -5.16 -7.02 13.09
C THR A 65 -6.43 -7.75 12.62
N THR A 66 -7.11 -8.44 13.54
CA THR A 66 -8.35 -9.19 13.33
C THR A 66 -9.46 -8.59 14.18
N SER A 67 -9.86 -7.38 13.78
CA SER A 67 -11.05 -6.64 14.22
C SER A 67 -11.40 -6.70 15.72
N ASN A 68 -11.20 -5.56 16.39
CA ASN A 68 -11.71 -5.29 17.75
C ASN A 68 -13.25 -5.33 17.88
N ASP A 69 -13.99 -5.69 16.82
CA ASP A 69 -15.46 -5.64 16.78
C ASP A 69 -16.15 -6.94 17.25
N GLY A 70 -15.38 -7.96 17.64
CA GLY A 70 -15.92 -9.22 18.14
C GLY A 70 -16.66 -10.06 17.09
N GLN A 71 -16.61 -9.67 15.81
CA GLN A 71 -17.15 -10.48 14.72
C GLN A 71 -16.22 -11.66 14.42
N ASN A 72 -16.80 -12.76 13.95
CA ASN A 72 -16.03 -13.93 13.53
C ASN A 72 -15.02 -13.50 12.43
N PRO A 73 -13.70 -13.67 12.65
CA PRO A 73 -12.66 -13.21 11.72
C PRO A 73 -12.89 -13.68 10.28
N ALA A 74 -13.50 -14.86 10.10
CA ALA A 74 -13.78 -15.43 8.78
C ALA A 74 -14.68 -14.57 7.88
N PHE A 75 -15.53 -13.71 8.43
CA PHE A 75 -16.41 -12.82 7.66
C PHE A 75 -15.88 -11.38 7.57
N HIS A 76 -14.73 -11.09 8.18
CA HIS A 76 -14.15 -9.77 8.14
C HIS A 76 -13.40 -9.53 6.81
N PRO A 77 -13.75 -8.49 6.02
CA PRO A 77 -13.20 -8.31 4.67
C PRO A 77 -11.66 -8.16 4.66
N VAL A 78 -11.08 -7.47 5.63
CA VAL A 78 -9.61 -7.34 5.76
C VAL A 78 -8.94 -8.67 6.15
N PHE A 79 -9.64 -9.55 6.87
CA PHE A 79 -9.12 -10.87 7.21
C PHE A 79 -8.97 -11.74 5.94
N VAL A 80 -10.02 -11.75 5.10
CA VAL A 80 -10.02 -12.49 3.82
C VAL A 80 -8.90 -11.98 2.90
N LEU A 81 -8.69 -10.66 2.82
CA LEU A 81 -7.65 -10.08 1.96
C LEU A 81 -6.24 -10.41 2.44
N GLN A 82 -5.97 -10.31 3.75
CA GLN A 82 -4.69 -10.74 4.32
C GLN A 82 -4.44 -12.24 4.11
N TRP A 83 -5.49 -13.06 4.23
CA TRP A 83 -5.42 -14.50 3.95
C TRP A 83 -5.02 -14.77 2.50
N LEU A 84 -5.69 -14.14 1.54
CA LEU A 84 -5.37 -14.28 0.12
C LEU A 84 -3.93 -13.85 -0.20
N GLU A 85 -3.48 -12.69 0.30
CA GLU A 85 -2.12 -12.19 0.08
C GLU A 85 -1.06 -13.15 0.64
N ARG A 86 -1.29 -13.71 1.82
CA ARG A 86 -0.34 -14.65 2.43
C ARG A 86 -0.32 -16.00 1.72
N THR A 87 -1.48 -16.54 1.32
CA THR A 87 -1.55 -17.80 0.57
C THR A 87 -0.99 -17.68 -0.85
N ALA A 88 -1.06 -16.49 -1.46
CA ALA A 88 -0.49 -16.21 -2.78
C ALA A 88 1.05 -16.09 -2.77
N GLY A 89 1.70 -16.27 -1.62
CA GLY A 89 3.15 -16.29 -1.53
C GLY A 89 3.80 -14.91 -1.61
N PHE A 90 3.09 -13.82 -1.24
CA PHE A 90 3.73 -12.55 -0.93
C PHE A 90 4.62 -12.75 0.31
N ASN A 91 5.86 -13.11 0.04
CA ASN A 91 6.74 -13.79 1.00
C ASN A 91 7.40 -12.77 1.92
N LYS A 92 6.74 -12.48 3.04
CA LYS A 92 7.17 -11.57 4.12
C LYS A 92 8.60 -11.81 4.63
N ASP A 93 9.11 -13.03 4.49
CA ASP A 93 10.43 -13.45 5.01
C ASP A 93 11.59 -13.14 4.04
N ARG A 94 11.31 -12.51 2.88
CA ARG A 94 12.32 -12.30 1.80
C ARG A 94 12.80 -10.87 1.62
N LEU A 95 12.34 -9.91 2.43
CA LEU A 95 12.76 -8.52 2.31
C LEU A 95 13.46 -8.06 3.60
N PRO A 96 14.71 -8.48 3.85
CA PRO A 96 15.48 -7.98 4.97
C PRO A 96 15.66 -6.46 4.89
N LEU A 97 15.98 -5.86 6.03
CA LEU A 97 16.40 -4.47 6.09
C LEU A 97 17.51 -4.19 5.05
N LYS A 98 17.46 -3.01 4.40
CA LYS A 98 18.33 -2.60 3.29
C LYS A 98 18.15 -3.36 1.97
N SER A 99 17.10 -4.18 1.84
CA SER A 99 16.75 -4.74 0.53
C SER A 99 16.37 -3.64 -0.44
N ILE A 100 16.91 -3.69 -1.66
CA ILE A 100 16.58 -2.79 -2.76
C ILE A 100 15.80 -3.56 -3.82
N ILE A 101 14.67 -3.01 -4.22
CA ILE A 101 13.81 -3.52 -5.28
C ILE A 101 13.82 -2.50 -6.41
N GLU A 102 14.46 -2.86 -7.52
CA GLU A 102 14.54 -2.02 -8.71
C GLU A 102 13.37 -2.31 -9.66
N LEU A 103 12.56 -1.28 -9.92
CA LEU A 103 11.51 -1.32 -10.93
C LEU A 103 11.83 -0.31 -12.05
N PRO A 104 11.22 -0.44 -13.24
CA PRO A 104 11.50 0.46 -14.37
C PRO A 104 11.37 1.95 -14.04
N ASP A 105 10.45 2.32 -13.14
CA ASP A 105 10.04 3.69 -12.82
C ASP A 105 10.39 4.14 -11.38
N VAL A 106 10.75 3.21 -10.48
CA VAL A 106 10.98 3.48 -9.07
C VAL A 106 11.96 2.47 -8.48
N SER A 107 12.86 2.94 -7.62
CA SER A 107 13.68 2.10 -6.73
C SER A 107 13.08 2.14 -5.33
N ILE A 108 12.98 0.98 -4.68
CA ILE A 108 12.36 0.84 -3.36
C ILE A 108 13.37 0.22 -2.41
N GLU A 109 13.70 0.93 -1.33
CA GLU A 109 14.58 0.44 -0.28
C GLU A 109 13.79 0.18 1.00
N ILE A 110 13.93 -1.01 1.58
CA ILE A 110 13.37 -1.31 2.90
C ILE A 110 14.26 -0.70 3.98
N THR A 111 13.74 0.29 4.70
CA THR A 111 14.47 1.06 5.71
C THR A 111 14.00 0.78 7.14
N GLY A 112 13.00 -0.09 7.32
CA GLY A 112 12.55 -0.51 8.65
C GLY A 112 11.70 -1.77 8.59
N VAL A 113 11.75 -2.54 9.68
CA VAL A 113 10.95 -3.73 9.94
C VAL A 113 10.22 -3.54 11.28
N THR A 114 9.04 -4.14 11.44
CA THR A 114 8.37 -4.24 12.75
C THR A 114 9.10 -5.22 13.66
N ASP A 115 8.87 -5.13 14.98
CA ASP A 115 9.36 -6.10 15.97
C ASP A 115 8.90 -7.54 15.66
N LEU A 116 7.77 -7.68 14.95
CA LEU A 116 7.21 -8.97 14.54
C LEU A 116 7.84 -9.51 13.25
N GLY A 117 8.77 -8.78 12.62
CA GLY A 117 9.55 -9.22 11.45
C GLY A 117 9.17 -8.57 10.10
N PRO A 118 7.89 -8.30 9.77
CA PRO A 118 7.54 -7.71 8.48
C PRO A 118 8.17 -6.34 8.22
N PRO A 119 8.54 -6.02 6.96
CA PRO A 119 8.90 -4.67 6.54
C PRO A 119 7.80 -3.67 6.91
N SER A 120 8.19 -2.54 7.50
CA SER A 120 7.28 -1.49 7.97
C SER A 120 7.59 -0.13 7.38
N LYS A 121 8.83 0.11 6.96
CA LYS A 121 9.25 1.38 6.40
C LYS A 121 10.02 1.16 5.11
N ALA A 122 9.67 1.93 4.08
CA ALA A 122 10.35 1.88 2.80
C ALA A 122 10.54 3.29 2.22
N GLN A 123 11.68 3.51 1.58
CA GLN A 123 11.96 4.69 0.79
C GLN A 123 11.74 4.37 -0.69
N PHE A 124 10.95 5.19 -1.36
CA PHE A 124 10.64 5.10 -2.78
C PHE A 124 11.31 6.25 -3.49
N VAL A 125 12.24 5.95 -4.40
CA VAL A 125 12.95 6.93 -5.23
C VAL A 125 12.49 6.79 -6.66
N PHE A 126 11.75 7.79 -7.14
CA PHE A 126 11.17 7.82 -8.48
C PHE A 126 12.13 8.42 -9.49
N LYS A 127 12.20 7.83 -10.68
CA LYS A 127 13.10 8.31 -11.75
C LYS A 127 12.70 9.66 -12.34
N VAL A 128 11.46 10.09 -12.12
CA VAL A 128 10.93 11.41 -12.52
C VAL A 128 10.20 12.05 -11.33
N PRO A 129 10.03 13.39 -11.31
CA PRO A 129 9.35 14.07 -10.22
C PRO A 129 7.93 13.53 -9.97
N LEU A 130 7.49 13.56 -8.71
CA LEU A 130 6.21 12.99 -8.28
C LEU A 130 5.00 13.66 -8.96
N GLU A 131 5.12 14.94 -9.34
CA GLU A 131 4.13 15.73 -10.09
C GLU A 131 4.13 15.47 -11.59
N SER A 132 5.06 14.67 -12.11
CA SER A 132 5.09 14.32 -13.52
C SER A 132 3.73 13.76 -13.96
N SER A 133 3.29 14.16 -15.15
CA SER A 133 2.04 13.67 -15.77
C SER A 133 2.05 12.16 -16.03
N THR A 134 3.22 11.51 -15.91
CA THR A 134 3.35 10.05 -15.94
C THR A 134 2.64 9.37 -14.77
N PHE A 135 2.47 10.05 -13.64
CA PHE A 135 1.85 9.48 -12.45
C PHE A 135 0.41 9.97 -12.26
N HIS A 136 -0.50 9.00 -12.16
CA HIS A 136 -1.86 9.22 -11.71
C HIS A 136 -1.98 8.72 -10.28
N TRP A 137 -2.13 9.64 -9.32
CA TRP A 137 -2.16 9.35 -7.90
C TRP A 137 -3.59 9.11 -7.40
N LEU A 138 -3.84 7.93 -6.86
CA LEU A 138 -5.13 7.52 -6.31
C LEU A 138 -4.97 6.99 -4.89
N GLN A 139 -5.98 7.23 -4.04
CA GLN A 139 -6.08 6.70 -2.69
C GLN A 139 -7.39 5.94 -2.54
N TRP A 140 -7.39 4.79 -1.88
CA TRP A 140 -8.63 4.15 -1.46
C TRP A 140 -9.21 4.83 -0.23
N ASP A 141 -10.51 5.11 -0.28
CA ASP A 141 -11.28 5.59 0.85
C ASP A 141 -12.17 4.47 1.40
N TRP A 142 -11.83 4.01 2.60
CA TRP A 142 -12.52 2.90 3.27
C TRP A 142 -13.94 3.25 3.73
N ASN A 143 -14.27 4.53 3.90
CA ASN A 143 -15.61 4.93 4.35
C ASN A 143 -16.63 4.82 3.21
N ILE A 144 -16.22 5.18 1.99
CA ILE A 144 -17.09 5.20 0.80
C ILE A 144 -16.80 4.08 -0.20
N TRP A 145 -15.82 3.23 0.10
CA TRP A 145 -15.41 2.08 -0.71
C TRP A 145 -15.10 2.43 -2.17
N LYS A 146 -14.37 3.53 -2.39
CA LYS A 146 -14.00 4.03 -3.72
C LYS A 146 -12.60 4.61 -3.75
N PHE A 147 -11.99 4.59 -4.95
CA PHE A 147 -10.78 5.37 -5.21
C PHE A 147 -11.12 6.86 -5.36
N LYS A 148 -10.33 7.70 -4.70
CA LYS A 148 -10.31 9.17 -4.88
C LYS A 148 -8.94 9.62 -5.36
N LYS A 149 -8.86 10.83 -5.92
CA LYS A 149 -7.57 11.44 -6.27
C LYS A 149 -6.77 11.66 -4.99
N PHE A 150 -5.51 11.23 -5.00
CA PHE A 150 -4.59 11.48 -3.90
C PHE A 150 -3.80 12.76 -4.17
N GLN A 151 -3.80 13.66 -3.20
CA GLN A 151 -2.97 14.85 -3.23
C GLN A 151 -1.64 14.53 -2.56
N LEU A 152 -0.54 14.73 -3.29
CA LEU A 152 0.78 14.56 -2.73
C LEU A 152 1.01 15.59 -1.61
N PRO A 153 1.66 15.21 -0.51
CA PRO A 153 2.10 16.18 0.49
C PRO A 153 3.16 17.11 -0.10
N SER A 154 3.33 18.27 0.53
CA SER A 154 4.41 19.21 0.20
C SER A 154 5.77 18.62 0.54
N ILE A 155 6.85 19.13 -0.06
CA ILE A 155 8.21 18.69 0.31
C ILE A 155 8.46 19.00 1.78
N GLY A 156 9.00 18.02 2.52
CA GLY A 156 9.21 18.05 3.97
C GLY A 156 7.96 17.72 4.79
N GLN A 157 6.79 17.61 4.17
CA GLN A 157 5.54 17.33 4.88
C GLN A 157 5.29 15.83 5.03
N GLU A 158 4.72 15.48 6.19
CA GLU A 158 4.15 14.17 6.46
C GLU A 158 2.62 14.25 6.52
N ILE A 159 1.96 13.22 6.00
CA ILE A 159 0.52 13.02 6.14
C ILE A 159 0.23 11.60 6.61
N THR A 160 -0.83 11.45 7.40
CA THR A 160 -1.37 10.15 7.80
C THR A 160 -2.61 9.85 7.00
N ILE A 161 -2.65 8.66 6.41
CA ILE A 161 -3.81 8.12 5.73
C ILE A 161 -4.43 7.06 6.65
N PRO A 162 -5.70 7.21 7.04
CA PRO A 162 -6.34 6.24 7.91
C PRO A 162 -6.53 4.91 7.19
N GLY A 163 -6.20 3.83 7.90
CA GLY A 163 -6.47 2.47 7.48
C GLY A 163 -7.93 2.07 7.69
N PHE A 164 -8.21 0.78 7.47
CA PHE A 164 -9.50 0.19 7.82
C PHE A 164 -9.63 -0.06 9.32
N TRP A 165 -8.55 -0.51 9.97
CA TRP A 165 -8.52 -0.72 11.41
C TRP A 165 -8.59 0.60 12.13
N LYS A 166 -9.70 0.83 12.83
CA LYS A 166 -9.81 1.91 13.81
C LYS A 166 -9.24 1.36 15.11
N VAL A 167 -8.06 1.84 15.49
CA VAL A 167 -7.50 1.63 16.83
C VAL A 167 -8.32 2.45 17.83
#